data_AF-A0A830GNJ0-F1
#
_entry.id   AF-A0A830GNJ0-F1
#
_cell.length_a   1.000
_cell.length_b   1.000
_cell.length_c   1.000
_cell.angle_alpha   90.00
_cell.angle_beta   90.00
_cell.angle_gamma   90.00
#
_symmetry.space_group_name_H-M   'P 1'
#
loop_
_entity.id
_entity.type
_entity.pdbx_description
1 polymer ?
#
loop_
_entity_poly.entity_id
_entity_poly.type
_entity_poly.pdbx_seq_one_letter_code
_entity_poly.pdbx_strand_id
1 'polypeptide(L)' 'MDTDPDTYRIEATGQRVNALELDLHLFFGVWSAVDRTDDVWTVRTEDGAELTLVPVDG' A
#
# COMPACT_ATOMS: atom_id res chain seq x y z
N MET A 1 -0.06 14.70 15.31
CA MET A 1 -0.34 14.38 13.91
C MET A 1 0.21 12.98 13.73
N ASP A 2 -0.67 11.98 13.68
CA ASP A 2 -0.31 10.73 13.01
C ASP A 2 0.08 11.16 11.60
N THR A 3 1.34 10.96 11.25
CA THR A 3 1.83 11.34 9.93
C THR A 3 1.79 10.05 9.15
N ASP A 4 0.73 9.84 8.37
CA ASP A 4 0.70 8.72 7.43
C ASP A 4 1.99 8.75 6.60
N PRO A 5 2.63 7.60 6.37
CA PRO A 5 3.88 7.55 5.63
C PRO A 5 3.66 8.00 4.18
N ASP A 6 4.54 8.87 3.68
CA ASP A 6 4.48 9.38 2.30
C ASP A 6 4.83 8.31 1.26
N THR A 7 5.51 7.24 1.66
CA THR A 7 5.95 6.17 0.75
C THR A 7 5.91 4.81 1.43
N TYR A 8 5.57 3.81 0.62
CA TYR A 8 5.53 2.41 0.98
C TYR A 8 6.44 1.60 0.06
N ARG A 9 6.93 0.47 0.56
CA ARG A 9 7.63 -0.55 -0.23
C ARG A 9 6.81 -1.83 -0.24
N ILE A 10 6.58 -2.38 -1.42
CA ILE A 10 5.99 -3.71 -1.60
C ILE A 10 7.03 -4.74 -1.16
N GLU A 11 6.73 -5.53 -0.14
CA GLU A 11 7.70 -6.50 0.43
C GLU A 11 8.18 -7.52 -0.60
N ALA A 12 7.27 -8.04 -1.42
CA ALA A 12 7.58 -9.10 -2.38
C ALA A 12 8.54 -8.69 -3.50
N THR A 13 8.52 -7.41 -3.91
CA THR A 13 9.26 -6.93 -5.09
C THR A 13 10.28 -5.85 -4.76
N GLY A 14 10.19 -5.24 -3.58
CA GLY A 14 10.97 -4.05 -3.21
C GLY A 14 10.56 -2.78 -3.96
N GLN A 15 9.53 -2.83 -4.81
CA GLN A 15 9.03 -1.67 -5.54
C GLN A 15 8.43 -0.66 -4.55
N ARG A 16 8.65 0.64 -4.81
CA ARG A 16 8.08 1.72 -4.02
C ARG A 16 6.79 2.24 -4.64
N VAL A 17 5.86 2.63 -3.77
CA VAL A 17 4.57 3.24 -4.11
C VAL A 17 4.38 4.40 -3.15
N ASN A 18 4.14 5.61 -3.64
CA ASN A 18 3.87 6.74 -2.75
C ASN A 18 2.42 6.73 -2.25
N ALA A 19 2.13 7.51 -1.21
CA ALA A 19 0.80 7.54 -0.59
C ALA A 19 -0.32 7.95 -1.56
N LEU A 20 -0.05 8.87 -2.49
CA LEU A 20 -1.01 9.27 -3.52
C LEU A 20 -1.28 8.13 -4.52
N GLU A 21 -0.24 7.41 -4.96
CA GLU A 21 -0.41 6.24 -5.84
C GLU A 21 -1.24 5.14 -5.17
N LEU A 22 -0.97 4.85 -3.90
CA LEU A 22 -1.77 3.90 -3.10
C LEU A 22 -3.23 4.35 -3.01
N ASP A 23 -3.47 5.62 -2.68
CA ASP A 23 -4.82 6.19 -2.60
C ASP A 23 -5.58 6.06 -3.94
N LEU A 24 -4.91 6.38 -5.06
CA LEU A 24 -5.50 6.24 -6.38
C LEU A 24 -5.83 4.77 -6.72
N HIS A 25 -4.94 3.82 -6.39
CA HIS A 25 -5.22 2.40 -6.61
C HIS A 25 -6.45 1.91 -5.84
N LEU A 26 -6.62 2.37 -4.60
CA LEU A 26 -7.78 2.05 -3.76
C LEU A 26 -9.05 2.75 -4.27
N PHE A 27 -8.95 4.04 -4.63
CA PHE A 27 -10.06 4.86 -5.11
C PHE A 27 -10.66 4.31 -6.40
N PHE A 28 -9.83 3.92 -7.36
CA PHE A 28 -10.28 3.33 -8.62
C PHE A 28 -10.61 1.83 -8.52
N GLY A 29 -10.42 1.21 -7.35
CA GLY A 29 -10.70 -0.21 -7.13
C GLY A 29 -9.75 -1.17 -7.86
N VAL A 30 -8.63 -0.66 -8.36
CA VAL A 30 -7.57 -1.49 -8.97
C VAL A 30 -6.97 -2.41 -7.90
N TRP A 31 -6.78 -1.86 -6.69
CA TRP A 31 -6.44 -2.62 -5.49
C TRP A 31 -7.57 -2.49 -4.46
N SER A 32 -7.74 -3.53 -3.65
CA SER A 32 -8.68 -3.55 -2.54
C SER A 32 -7.92 -3.72 -1.22
N ALA A 33 -8.15 -2.83 -0.25
CA ALA A 33 -7.58 -2.98 1.09
C ALA A 33 -8.18 -4.20 1.79
N VAL A 34 -7.32 -5.11 2.25
CA VAL A 34 -7.68 -6.33 2.98
C VAL A 34 -7.48 -6.10 4.48
N ASP A 35 -6.34 -5.51 4.86
CA ASP A 35 -5.99 -5.17 6.24
C ASP A 35 -5.12 -3.91 6.26
N ARG A 36 -5.19 -3.18 7.37
CA ARG A 36 -4.26 -2.10 7.69
C ARG A 36 -3.95 -2.12 9.18
N THR A 37 -2.70 -2.39 9.54
CA THR A 37 -2.23 -2.48 10.92
C THR A 37 -0.86 -1.80 11.04
N ASP A 38 -0.70 -0.86 11.97
CA ASP A 38 0.56 -0.12 12.21
C ASP A 38 1.19 0.44 10.91
N ASP A 39 0.37 1.07 10.06
CA ASP A 39 0.72 1.60 8.73
C ASP A 39 1.23 0.58 7.70
N VAL A 40 1.19 -0.71 8.03
CA VAL A 40 1.37 -1.80 7.07
C VAL A 40 0.03 -2.08 6.40
N TRP A 41 0.02 -2.05 5.06
CA TRP A 41 -1.17 -2.38 4.28
C TRP A 41 -1.05 -3.76 3.67
N THR A 42 -2.13 -4.53 3.75
CA THR A 42 -2.34 -5.69 2.88
C THR A 42 -3.40 -5.33 1.86
N VAL A 43 -3.07 -5.43 0.57
CA VAL A 43 -3.99 -5.15 -0.53
C VAL A 43 -4.10 -6.34 -1.46
N ARG A 44 -5.26 -6.50 -2.08
CA ARG A 44 -5.49 -7.47 -3.17
C ARG A 44 -5.56 -6.74 -4.50
N THR A 45 -4.76 -7.16 -5.48
CA THR A 45 -4.78 -6.63 -6.84
C THR A 45 -5.98 -7.16 -7.63
N GLU A 46 -6.27 -6.53 -8.77
CA GLU A 46 -7.31 -6.97 -9.71
C GLU A 46 -7.14 -8.44 -10.14
N ASP A 47 -5.90 -8.90 -10.35
CA ASP A 47 -5.58 -10.30 -10.68
C ASP A 47 -5.72 -11.27 -9.48
N GLY A 48 -6.09 -10.76 -8.30
CA GLY A 48 -6.27 -11.54 -7.08
C GLY A 48 -4.99 -11.78 -6.28
N ALA A 49 -3.85 -11.21 -6.68
CA ALA A 49 -2.60 -11.32 -5.92
C ALA A 49 -2.66 -10.45 -4.66
N GLU A 50 -2.09 -10.94 -3.56
CA GLU A 50 -1.98 -10.16 -2.32
C GLU A 50 -0.58 -9.53 -2.21
N LEU A 51 -0.56 -8.24 -1.92
CA LEU A 51 0.66 -7.46 -1.74
C LEU A 51 0.69 -6.87 -0.33
N THR A 52 1.83 -6.99 0.33
CA THR A 52 2.11 -6.30 1.60
C THR A 52 2.94 -5.05 1.32
N LEU A 53 2.44 -3.91 1.75
CA LEU A 53 3.10 -2.61 1.66
C LEU A 53 3.53 -2.18 3.06
N VAL A 54 4.83 -2.05 3.25
CA VAL A 54 5.41 -1.54 4.50
C VAL A 54 5.80 -0.08 4.34
N PRO A 55 5.61 0.77 5.36
CA PRO A 55 6.10 2.14 5.32
C PRO A 55 7.62 2.14 5.12
N VAL A 56 8.11 3.11 4.34
CA VAL A 56 9.53 3.44 4.35
C VAL A 56 9.69 4.77 5.06
N ASP A 57 10.52 4.82 6.10
CA ASP A 57 10.95 6.08 6.68
C ASP A 57 11.63 6.93 5.59
N GLY A 58 11.21 8.19 5.49
CA GLY A 58 11.80 9.20 4.62
C GLY A 58 13.15 9.70 5.11
#